data_AF-A0A917ZZ69-F1
#
_entry.id   AF-A0A917ZZ69-F1
#
_cell.length_a   1.000
_cell.length_b   1.000
_cell.length_c   1.000
_cell.angle_alpha   90.00
_cell.angle_beta   90.00
_cell.angle_gamma   90.00
#
_symmetry.space_group_name_H-M   'P 1'
#
loop_
_entity.id
_entity.type
_entity.pdbx_description
1 polymer ?
#
loop_
_entity_poly.entity_id
_entity_poly.type
_entity_poly.pdbx_seq_one_letter_code
_entity_poly.pdbx_strand_id
1 'polypeptide(L)'
;MAAKAPLDADTILAATEDTLRRHGPAKATVVDVARALGVSHTAVYKHFPSKTALREAVTRRWLSRGRDTLAAIAGDTELSPPRRLRAWLTAVLAAKKAKVRDDPELYAAYGMLAAEHSSVAADHVADLLDQLRGILADGIAGGAFQAGDPAEAARAVFDATFRFHHPAHAAEWQAPGIEAELDAVCTLLLHGLQTRPTTPDLRHDHP
;
A
#
# COMPACT_ATOMS: atom_id res chain seq x y z
N MET A 1 42.57 -1.29 -14.78
CA MET A 1 41.64 -1.79 -13.74
C MET A 1 40.69 -0.66 -13.38
N ALA A 2 39.39 -0.79 -13.67
CA ALA A 2 38.41 0.23 -13.27
C ALA A 2 38.34 0.28 -11.73
N ALA A 3 38.38 1.49 -11.16
CA ALA A 3 38.21 1.68 -9.73
C ALA A 3 36.80 1.18 -9.33
N LYS A 4 36.75 0.22 -8.40
CA LYS A 4 35.49 -0.27 -7.84
C LYS A 4 34.83 0.91 -7.13
N ALA A 5 33.63 1.31 -7.57
CA ALA A 5 32.87 2.38 -6.93
C ALA A 5 32.74 2.11 -5.42
N PRO A 6 32.76 3.15 -4.57
CA PRO A 6 32.61 2.98 -3.13
C PRO A 6 31.29 2.26 -2.82
N LEU A 7 31.31 1.38 -1.82
CA LEU A 7 30.11 0.72 -1.34
C LEU A 7 29.17 1.77 -0.74
N ASP A 8 27.97 1.88 -1.28
CA ASP A 8 26.91 2.76 -0.76
C ASP A 8 25.66 1.96 -0.39
N ALA A 9 24.74 2.64 0.31
CA ALA A 9 23.50 2.03 0.78
C ALA A 9 22.64 1.52 -0.40
N ASP A 10 22.57 2.27 -1.50
CA ASP A 10 21.72 1.92 -2.63
C ASP A 10 22.19 0.68 -3.38
N THR A 11 23.51 0.50 -3.49
CA THR A 11 24.15 -0.69 -4.06
C THR A 11 23.87 -1.92 -3.19
N ILE A 12 23.97 -1.77 -1.87
CA ILE A 12 23.65 -2.85 -0.92
C ILE A 12 22.17 -3.24 -1.04
N LEU A 13 21.27 -2.27 -1.07
CA LEU A 13 19.82 -2.51 -1.19
C LEU A 13 19.48 -3.21 -2.51
N ALA A 14 20.04 -2.77 -3.63
CA ALA A 14 19.83 -3.41 -4.93
C ALA A 14 20.30 -4.87 -4.94
N ALA A 15 21.51 -5.14 -4.44
CA ALA A 15 22.01 -6.51 -4.31
C ALA A 15 21.18 -7.36 -3.33
N THR A 16 20.60 -6.73 -2.31
CA THR A 16 19.68 -7.40 -1.37
C THR A 16 18.38 -7.79 -2.05
N GLU A 17 17.79 -6.92 -2.88
CA GLU A 17 16.62 -7.26 -3.69
C GLU A 17 16.90 -8.48 -4.57
N ASP A 18 18.03 -8.47 -5.29
CA ASP A 18 18.40 -9.59 -6.16
C ASP A 18 18.70 -10.89 -5.41
N THR A 19 19.21 -10.78 -4.19
CA THR A 19 19.45 -11.93 -3.32
C THR A 19 18.11 -12.49 -2.83
N LEU A 20 17.15 -11.63 -2.47
CA LEU A 20 15.79 -12.03 -2.08
C LEU A 20 15.06 -12.68 -3.26
N ARG A 21 15.12 -12.10 -4.46
CA ARG A 21 14.52 -12.70 -5.67
C ARG A 21 15.09 -14.09 -5.99
N ARG A 22 16.37 -14.33 -5.73
CA ARG A 22 17.04 -15.61 -6.04
C ARG A 22 16.82 -16.69 -5.00
N HIS A 23 16.77 -16.34 -3.73
CA HIS A 23 16.81 -17.32 -2.62
C HIS A 23 15.54 -17.32 -1.77
N GLY A 24 14.70 -16.31 -1.91
CA GLY A 24 13.55 -16.05 -1.06
C GLY A 24 13.92 -15.50 0.32
N PRO A 25 12.96 -14.88 1.01
CA PRO A 25 13.21 -14.15 2.26
C PRO A 25 13.64 -15.05 3.43
N ALA A 26 13.25 -16.32 3.42
CA ALA A 26 13.63 -17.29 4.45
C ALA A 26 15.11 -17.68 4.37
N LYS A 27 15.66 -17.83 3.16
CA LYS A 27 17.02 -18.36 2.95
C LYS A 27 18.06 -17.29 2.68
N ALA A 28 17.68 -16.13 2.14
CA ALA A 28 18.62 -15.05 1.86
C ALA A 28 19.37 -14.59 3.13
N THR A 29 20.69 -14.45 3.03
CA THR A 29 21.55 -13.99 4.13
C THR A 29 22.35 -12.73 3.77
N VAL A 30 22.79 -11.99 4.79
CA VAL A 30 23.72 -10.85 4.60
C VAL A 30 25.05 -11.31 3.98
N VAL A 31 25.45 -12.56 4.22
CA VAL A 31 26.67 -13.15 3.62
C VAL A 31 26.49 -13.34 2.12
N ASP A 32 25.31 -13.75 1.65
CA ASP A 32 25.02 -13.87 0.21
C ASP A 32 25.08 -12.50 -0.48
N VAL A 33 24.52 -11.46 0.16
CA VAL A 33 24.60 -10.07 -0.32
C VAL A 33 26.05 -9.59 -0.40
N ALA A 34 26.82 -9.79 0.67
CA ALA A 34 28.22 -9.38 0.72
C ALA A 34 29.06 -10.11 -0.36
N ARG A 35 28.80 -11.41 -0.56
CA ARG A 35 29.42 -12.21 -1.60
C ARG A 35 29.09 -11.69 -3.00
N ALA A 36 27.82 -11.38 -3.26
CA ALA A 36 27.38 -10.83 -4.55
C ALA A 36 28.06 -9.49 -4.88
N LEU A 37 28.37 -8.69 -3.86
CA LEU A 37 29.05 -7.41 -3.98
C LEU A 37 30.59 -7.52 -3.94
N GLY A 38 31.14 -8.71 -3.65
CA GLY A 38 32.57 -8.92 -3.44
C GLY A 38 33.13 -8.06 -2.30
N VAL A 39 32.39 -7.97 -1.19
CA VAL A 39 32.79 -7.25 0.04
C VAL A 39 32.65 -8.17 1.26
N SER A 40 33.18 -7.75 2.41
CA SER A 40 32.94 -8.46 3.67
C SER A 40 31.53 -8.20 4.22
N HIS A 41 30.96 -9.14 4.97
CA HIS A 41 29.67 -8.90 5.64
C HIS A 41 29.77 -7.73 6.63
N THR A 42 30.94 -7.51 7.24
CA THR A 42 31.20 -6.37 8.13
C THR A 42 31.05 -5.04 7.40
N ALA A 43 31.45 -4.96 6.12
CA ALA A 43 31.23 -3.76 5.31
C ALA A 43 29.73 -3.48 5.13
N VAL A 44 28.91 -4.51 4.92
CA VAL A 44 27.44 -4.36 4.85
C VAL A 44 26.87 -3.88 6.18
N TYR A 45 27.33 -4.45 7.31
CA TYR A 45 26.86 -4.07 8.65
C TYR A 45 27.20 -2.63 9.06
N LYS A 46 28.20 -2.00 8.43
CA LYS A 46 28.47 -0.56 8.62
C LYS A 46 27.34 0.33 8.10
N HIS A 47 26.58 -0.13 7.11
CA HIS A 47 25.43 0.60 6.56
C HIS A 47 24.11 0.15 7.18
N PHE A 48 23.97 -1.15 7.46
CA PHE A 48 22.75 -1.73 7.99
C PHE A 48 23.08 -2.60 9.21
N PRO A 49 22.78 -2.16 10.44
CA PRO A 49 23.32 -2.78 11.67
C PRO A 49 22.82 -4.20 11.93
N SER A 50 21.78 -4.67 11.23
CA SER A 50 21.23 -6.02 11.38
C SER A 50 20.62 -6.54 10.08
N LYS A 51 20.40 -7.87 10.01
CA LYS A 51 19.64 -8.49 8.91
C LYS A 51 18.22 -7.91 8.82
N THR A 52 17.59 -7.66 9.98
CA THR A 52 16.26 -7.05 10.05
C THR A 52 16.28 -5.62 9.49
N ALA A 53 17.23 -4.79 9.89
CA ALA A 53 17.34 -3.41 9.38
C ALA A 53 17.55 -3.38 7.86
N LEU A 54 18.36 -4.31 7.32
CA LEU A 54 18.54 -4.45 5.88
C LEU A 54 17.24 -4.89 5.18
N ARG A 55 16.52 -5.86 5.73
CA ARG A 55 15.23 -6.35 5.22
C ARG A 55 14.14 -5.27 5.26
N GLU A 56 14.11 -4.47 6.32
CA GLU A 56 13.20 -3.34 6.47
C GLU A 56 13.50 -2.24 5.44
N ALA A 57 14.76 -1.85 5.29
CA ALA A 57 15.18 -0.83 4.35
C ALA A 57 14.88 -1.22 2.89
N VAL A 58 15.17 -2.47 2.51
CA VAL A 58 14.88 -2.96 1.15
C VAL A 58 13.38 -3.06 0.89
N THR A 59 12.60 -3.50 1.89
CA THR A 59 11.13 -3.56 1.77
C THR A 59 10.54 -2.17 1.65
N ARG A 60 11.02 -1.19 2.44
CA ARG A 60 10.59 0.21 2.35
C ARG A 60 10.87 0.80 0.96
N ARG A 61 12.07 0.56 0.42
CA ARG A 61 12.43 0.98 -0.95
C ARG A 61 11.59 0.30 -2.02
N TRP A 62 11.20 -0.96 -1.81
CA TRP A 62 10.35 -1.66 -2.77
C TRP A 62 8.88 -1.25 -2.68
N LEU A 63 8.34 -1.04 -1.48
CA LEU A 63 6.98 -0.53 -1.25
C LEU A 63 6.81 0.89 -1.79
N SER A 64 7.85 1.71 -1.74
CA SER A 64 7.79 3.08 -2.24
C SER A 64 7.54 3.18 -3.75
N ARG A 65 7.91 2.14 -4.51
CA ARG A 65 7.64 2.03 -5.95
C ARG A 65 6.13 1.95 -6.18
N GLY A 66 5.57 2.96 -6.84
CA GLY A 66 4.14 3.08 -7.15
C GLY A 66 3.34 3.92 -6.16
N ARG A 67 3.95 4.43 -5.08
CA ARG A 67 3.26 5.37 -4.16
C ARG A 67 2.80 6.64 -4.88
N ASP A 68 3.62 7.17 -5.79
CA ASP A 68 3.31 8.40 -6.52
C ASP A 68 2.03 8.28 -7.35
N THR A 69 1.74 7.09 -7.90
CA THR A 69 0.50 6.84 -8.65
C THR A 69 -0.73 6.90 -7.74
N LEU A 70 -0.66 6.29 -6.56
CA LEU A 70 -1.77 6.32 -5.60
C LEU A 70 -1.98 7.74 -5.06
N ALA A 71 -0.89 8.43 -4.73
CA ALA A 71 -0.94 9.82 -4.28
C ALA A 71 -1.51 10.75 -5.36
N ALA A 72 -1.17 10.55 -6.63
CA ALA A 72 -1.72 11.32 -7.75
C ALA A 72 -3.24 11.12 -7.88
N ILE A 73 -3.74 9.89 -7.82
CA ILE A 73 -5.19 9.60 -7.84
C ILE A 73 -5.87 10.21 -6.61
N ALA A 74 -5.24 10.06 -5.44
CA ALA A 74 -5.75 10.60 -4.20
C ALA A 74 -5.81 12.13 -4.24
N GLY A 75 -4.91 12.82 -4.93
CA GLY A 75 -4.88 14.28 -5.05
C GLY A 75 -5.57 14.86 -6.29
N ASP A 76 -6.16 14.03 -7.16
CA ASP A 76 -6.74 14.49 -8.43
C ASP A 76 -8.07 15.22 -8.21
N THR A 77 -8.03 16.55 -8.10
CA THR A 77 -9.22 17.38 -7.87
C THR A 77 -10.18 17.48 -9.05
N GLU A 78 -9.79 17.03 -10.24
CA GLU A 78 -10.68 16.98 -11.41
C GLU A 78 -11.71 15.84 -11.29
N LEU A 79 -11.41 14.84 -10.46
CA LEU A 79 -12.33 13.75 -10.13
C LEU A 79 -13.14 14.10 -8.87
N SER A 80 -14.44 13.84 -8.91
CA SER A 80 -15.26 13.96 -7.70
C SER A 80 -14.78 12.99 -6.61
N PRO A 81 -14.91 13.33 -5.31
CA PRO A 81 -14.46 12.47 -4.21
C PRO A 81 -15.00 11.02 -4.26
N PRO A 82 -16.27 10.75 -4.64
CA PRO A 82 -16.75 9.39 -4.87
C PRO A 82 -15.97 8.62 -5.96
N ARG A 83 -15.61 9.31 -7.06
CA ARG A 83 -14.85 8.73 -8.17
C ARG A 83 -13.39 8.50 -7.78
N ARG A 84 -12.77 9.45 -7.07
CA ARG A 84 -11.42 9.31 -6.51
C ARG A 84 -11.33 8.11 -5.58
N LEU A 85 -12.29 7.95 -4.67
CA LEU A 85 -12.31 6.84 -3.72
C LEU A 85 -12.33 5.48 -4.43
N ARG A 86 -13.25 5.28 -5.38
CA ARG A 86 -13.33 4.05 -6.17
C ARG A 86 -12.06 3.82 -6.99
N ALA A 87 -11.55 4.86 -7.66
CA ALA A 87 -10.33 4.77 -8.47
C ALA A 87 -9.11 4.41 -7.62
N TRP A 88 -8.99 5.02 -6.43
CA TRP A 88 -7.89 4.77 -5.50
C TRP A 88 -7.92 3.33 -4.97
N LEU A 89 -9.08 2.83 -4.51
CA LEU A 89 -9.22 1.44 -4.04
C LEU A 89 -8.90 0.43 -5.15
N THR A 90 -9.37 0.69 -6.37
CA THR A 90 -9.06 -0.13 -7.55
C THR A 90 -7.56 -0.13 -7.84
N ALA A 91 -6.92 1.03 -7.78
CA ALA A 91 -5.48 1.17 -8.00
C ALA A 91 -4.65 0.48 -6.91
N VAL A 92 -5.10 0.49 -5.65
CA VAL A 92 -4.44 -0.25 -4.56
C VAL A 92 -4.44 -1.74 -4.86
N LEU A 93 -5.59 -2.34 -5.21
CA LEU A 93 -5.66 -3.76 -5.57
C LEU A 93 -4.75 -4.06 -6.78
N ALA A 94 -4.80 -3.22 -7.83
CA ALA A 94 -3.98 -3.41 -9.02
C ALA A 94 -2.47 -3.35 -8.70
N ALA A 95 -2.04 -2.39 -7.87
CA ALA A 95 -0.65 -2.25 -7.44
C ALA A 95 -0.20 -3.45 -6.60
N LYS A 96 -1.06 -3.96 -5.71
CA LYS A 96 -0.78 -5.15 -4.92
C LYS A 96 -0.68 -6.40 -5.79
N LYS A 97 -1.59 -6.60 -6.76
CA LYS A 97 -1.53 -7.68 -7.76
C LYS A 97 -0.23 -7.63 -8.58
N ALA A 98 0.16 -6.44 -9.05
CA ALA A 98 1.40 -6.25 -9.78
C ALA A 98 2.62 -6.62 -8.93
N LYS A 99 2.69 -6.16 -7.69
CA LYS A 99 3.77 -6.51 -6.75
C LYS A 99 3.88 -8.01 -6.48
N VAL A 100 2.75 -8.72 -6.32
CA VAL A 100 2.74 -10.19 -6.16
C VAL A 100 3.25 -10.90 -7.42
N ARG A 101 2.81 -10.46 -8.60
CA ARG A 101 3.17 -11.07 -9.88
C ARG A 101 4.63 -10.81 -10.26
N ASP A 102 5.08 -9.57 -10.10
CA ASP A 102 6.35 -9.08 -10.65
C ASP A 102 7.52 -9.33 -9.68
N ASP A 103 7.27 -9.30 -8.36
CA ASP A 103 8.28 -9.54 -7.32
C ASP A 103 7.74 -10.43 -6.17
N PRO A 104 7.38 -11.71 -6.40
CA PRO A 104 6.75 -12.57 -5.40
C PRO A 104 7.60 -12.75 -4.13
N GLU A 105 8.92 -12.83 -4.25
CA GLU A 105 9.83 -13.00 -3.10
C GLU A 105 9.96 -11.73 -2.24
N LEU A 106 9.94 -10.54 -2.86
CA LEU A 106 9.89 -9.28 -2.11
C LEU A 106 8.52 -9.07 -1.48
N TYR A 107 7.46 -9.51 -2.15
CA TYR A 107 6.13 -9.54 -1.58
C TYR A 107 6.06 -10.46 -0.34
N ALA A 108 6.67 -11.64 -0.41
CA ALA A 108 6.77 -12.55 0.74
C ALA A 108 7.59 -11.93 1.89
N ALA A 109 8.70 -11.23 1.60
CA ALA A 109 9.45 -10.48 2.61
C ALA A 109 8.58 -9.43 3.32
N TYR A 110 7.77 -8.70 2.56
CA TYR A 110 6.81 -7.74 3.11
C TYR A 110 5.74 -8.44 3.97
N GLY A 111 5.19 -9.57 3.51
CA GLY A 111 4.22 -10.35 4.28
C GLY A 111 4.75 -10.79 5.65
N MET A 112 6.01 -11.21 5.73
CA MET A 112 6.67 -11.53 7.01
C MET A 112 6.76 -10.30 7.92
N LEU A 113 7.19 -9.15 7.40
CA LEU A 113 7.27 -7.91 8.18
C LEU A 113 5.90 -7.43 8.67
N ALA A 114 4.85 -7.61 7.86
CA ALA A 114 3.48 -7.30 8.25
C ALA A 114 2.99 -8.20 9.39
N ALA A 115 3.25 -9.51 9.30
CA ALA A 115 2.92 -10.48 10.36
C ALA A 115 3.71 -10.25 11.66
N GLU A 116 4.94 -9.73 11.54
CA GLU A 116 5.79 -9.35 12.68
C GLU A 116 5.45 -7.96 13.25
N HIS A 117 4.44 -7.25 12.71
CA HIS A 117 4.08 -5.88 13.09
C HIS A 117 5.25 -4.89 13.03
N SER A 118 6.14 -5.04 12.04
CA SER A 118 7.26 -4.12 11.83
C SER A 118 6.78 -2.69 11.56
N SER A 119 7.57 -1.71 12.02
CA SER A 119 7.35 -0.29 11.74
C SER A 119 7.24 0.01 10.25
N VAL A 120 7.97 -0.69 9.38
CA VAL A 120 7.88 -0.50 7.92
C VAL A 120 6.49 -0.84 7.38
N ALA A 121 5.87 -1.90 7.91
CA ALA A 121 4.51 -2.27 7.51
C ALA A 121 3.49 -1.26 8.07
N ALA A 122 3.69 -0.80 9.31
CA ALA A 122 2.86 0.23 9.94
C ALA A 122 2.94 1.58 9.18
N ASP A 123 4.14 2.04 8.84
CA ASP A 123 4.39 3.26 8.05
C ASP A 123 3.68 3.19 6.69
N HIS A 124 3.75 2.03 6.02
CA HIS A 124 3.09 1.81 4.73
C HIS A 124 1.55 1.88 4.86
N VAL A 125 0.99 1.31 5.92
CA VAL A 125 -0.46 1.38 6.18
C VAL A 125 -0.87 2.81 6.54
N ALA A 126 -0.07 3.52 7.33
CA ALA A 126 -0.32 4.91 7.70
C ALA A 126 -0.38 5.82 6.46
N ASP A 127 0.56 5.68 5.52
CA ASP A 127 0.58 6.42 4.25
C ASP A 127 -0.71 6.18 3.42
N LEU A 128 -1.15 4.92 3.31
CA LEU A 128 -2.40 4.61 2.60
C LEU A 128 -3.63 5.22 3.28
N LEU A 129 -3.68 5.19 4.62
CA LEU A 129 -4.78 5.80 5.37
C LEU A 129 -4.80 7.32 5.25
N ASP A 130 -3.64 7.97 5.21
CA ASP A 130 -3.55 9.42 5.04
C ASP A 130 -4.06 9.86 3.67
N GLN A 131 -3.74 9.12 2.62
CA GLN A 131 -4.29 9.36 1.28
C GLN A 131 -5.82 9.20 1.26
N LEU A 132 -6.32 8.12 1.87
CA LEU A 132 -7.75 7.83 1.96
C LEU A 132 -8.50 8.89 2.78
N ARG A 133 -7.91 9.33 3.90
CA ARG A 133 -8.41 10.43 4.74
C ARG A 133 -8.52 11.73 3.95
N GLY A 134 -7.55 12.03 3.10
CA GLY A 134 -7.60 13.20 2.21
C GLY A 134 -8.80 13.18 1.27
N ILE A 135 -9.04 12.05 0.59
CA ILE A 135 -10.20 11.87 -0.31
C ILE A 135 -11.52 12.08 0.45
N LEU A 136 -11.63 11.50 1.66
CA LEU A 136 -12.83 11.59 2.48
C LEU A 136 -13.05 13.00 3.02
N ALA A 137 -11.99 13.68 3.46
CA ALA A 137 -12.06 15.07 3.93
C ALA A 137 -12.56 16.00 2.83
N ASP A 138 -12.06 15.85 1.61
CA ASP A 138 -12.53 16.64 0.45
C ASP A 138 -14.00 16.37 0.14
N GLY A 139 -14.44 15.11 0.22
CA GLY A 139 -15.83 14.73 0.01
C GLY A 139 -16.77 15.26 1.09
N ILE A 140 -16.33 15.32 2.35
CA ILE A 140 -17.09 15.92 3.45
C ILE A 140 -17.18 17.43 3.28
N ALA A 141 -16.05 18.10 3.01
CA ALA A 141 -16.00 19.55 2.81
C ALA A 141 -16.84 19.99 1.59
N GLY A 142 -16.85 19.18 0.52
CA GLY A 142 -17.64 19.43 -0.69
C GLY A 142 -19.09 18.93 -0.63
N GLY A 143 -19.54 18.36 0.50
CA GLY A 143 -20.91 17.85 0.68
C GLY A 143 -21.26 16.57 -0.10
N ALA A 144 -20.27 15.94 -0.73
CA ALA A 144 -20.43 14.66 -1.43
C ALA A 144 -20.57 13.47 -0.46
N PHE A 145 -19.98 13.58 0.73
CA PHE A 145 -20.07 12.61 1.81
C PHE A 145 -20.73 13.22 3.06
N GLN A 146 -21.34 12.37 3.89
CA GLN A 146 -21.97 12.75 5.15
C GLN A 146 -20.93 13.35 6.11
N ALA A 147 -21.35 14.32 6.92
CA ALA A 147 -20.48 14.91 7.94
C ALA A 147 -20.05 13.86 8.97
N GLY A 148 -18.78 13.91 9.39
CA GLY A 148 -18.17 12.97 10.33
C GLY A 148 -16.66 13.19 10.41
N ASP A 149 -15.95 12.32 11.15
CA ASP A 149 -14.48 12.35 11.21
C ASP A 149 -13.89 11.62 9.97
N PRO A 150 -13.15 12.31 9.08
CA PRO A 150 -12.50 11.69 7.94
C PRO A 150 -11.52 10.57 8.31
N ALA A 151 -10.87 10.64 9.48
CA ALA A 151 -9.92 9.62 9.93
C ALA A 151 -10.63 8.32 10.33
N GLU A 152 -11.76 8.41 11.06
CA GLU A 152 -12.59 7.26 11.39
C GLU A 152 -13.17 6.60 10.13
N ALA A 153 -13.69 7.41 9.21
CA ALA A 153 -14.20 6.92 7.92
C ALA A 153 -13.10 6.24 7.09
N ALA A 154 -11.88 6.80 7.05
CA ALA A 154 -10.75 6.20 6.34
C ALA A 154 -10.40 4.82 6.91
N ARG A 155 -10.35 4.70 8.24
CA ARG A 155 -10.12 3.42 8.90
C ARG A 155 -11.20 2.40 8.54
N ALA A 156 -12.47 2.79 8.65
CA ALA A 156 -13.60 1.90 8.35
C ALA A 156 -13.59 1.41 6.90
N VAL A 157 -13.31 2.28 5.93
CA VAL A 157 -13.17 1.90 4.51
C VAL A 157 -11.97 0.98 4.30
N PHE A 158 -10.84 1.28 4.91
CA PHE A 158 -9.63 0.45 4.81
C PHE A 158 -9.86 -0.96 5.36
N ASP A 159 -10.53 -1.07 6.50
CA ASP A 159 -10.87 -2.34 7.14
C ASP A 159 -11.94 -3.11 6.36
N ALA A 160 -12.97 -2.42 5.84
CA ALA A 160 -14.00 -3.03 5.00
C ALA A 160 -13.45 -3.59 3.68
N THR A 161 -12.31 -3.05 3.21
CA THR A 161 -11.63 -3.50 1.98
C THR A 161 -10.39 -4.36 2.27
N PHE A 162 -10.19 -4.81 3.51
CA PHE A 162 -9.02 -5.57 3.98
C PHE A 162 -8.64 -6.74 3.06
N ARG A 163 -9.63 -7.49 2.58
CA ARG A 163 -9.46 -8.63 1.66
C ARG A 163 -8.74 -8.26 0.37
N PHE A 164 -8.80 -7.01 -0.08
CA PHE A 164 -8.29 -6.57 -1.38
C PHE A 164 -6.89 -5.93 -1.33
N HIS A 165 -6.29 -5.78 -0.14
CA HIS A 165 -4.98 -5.13 -0.01
C HIS A 165 -4.05 -5.75 1.04
N HIS A 166 -4.58 -6.52 2.00
CA HIS A 166 -3.79 -7.14 3.04
C HIS A 166 -3.06 -8.43 2.57
N PRO A 167 -1.75 -8.60 2.88
CA PRO A 167 -0.96 -9.76 2.41
C PRO A 167 -1.50 -11.14 2.75
N ALA A 168 -2.26 -11.28 3.84
CA ALA A 168 -2.91 -12.55 4.19
C ALA A 168 -3.87 -13.07 3.11
N HIS A 169 -4.40 -12.19 2.25
CA HIS A 169 -5.32 -12.51 1.16
C HIS A 169 -4.65 -12.53 -0.22
N ALA A 170 -3.32 -12.40 -0.30
CA ALA A 170 -2.61 -12.27 -1.58
C ALA A 170 -2.87 -13.40 -2.58
N ALA A 171 -3.10 -14.63 -2.08
CA ALA A 171 -3.43 -15.77 -2.92
C ALA A 171 -4.81 -15.64 -3.62
N GLU A 172 -5.73 -14.87 -3.05
CA GLU A 172 -7.08 -14.67 -3.59
C GLU A 172 -7.11 -13.62 -4.71
N TRP A 173 -6.12 -12.73 -4.80
CA TRP A 173 -6.18 -11.60 -5.75
C TRP A 173 -6.01 -11.98 -7.22
N GLN A 174 -5.63 -13.22 -7.50
CA GLN A 174 -5.60 -13.75 -8.87
C GLN A 174 -6.90 -14.50 -9.22
N ALA A 175 -7.84 -14.62 -8.28
CA ALA A 175 -9.13 -15.25 -8.54
C ALA A 175 -9.90 -14.46 -9.61
N PRO A 176 -10.55 -15.16 -10.58
CA PRO A 176 -11.48 -14.51 -11.50
C PRO A 176 -12.59 -13.83 -10.71
N GLY A 177 -12.82 -12.53 -10.95
CA GLY A 177 -13.92 -11.77 -10.33
C GLY A 177 -13.53 -10.92 -9.12
N ILE A 178 -12.28 -10.95 -8.64
CA ILE A 178 -11.84 -10.14 -7.50
C ILE A 178 -12.10 -8.63 -7.72
N GLU A 179 -11.97 -8.14 -8.95
CA GLU A 179 -12.28 -6.75 -9.30
C GLU A 179 -13.77 -6.42 -9.20
N ALA A 180 -14.64 -7.35 -9.63
CA ALA A 180 -16.08 -7.18 -9.53
C ALA A 180 -16.55 -7.21 -8.07
N GLU A 181 -15.93 -8.08 -7.25
CA GLU A 181 -16.17 -8.13 -5.80
C GLU A 181 -15.74 -6.83 -5.11
N LEU A 182 -14.57 -6.27 -5.47
CA LEU A 182 -14.14 -4.98 -4.97
C LEU A 182 -15.12 -3.86 -5.37
N ASP A 183 -15.57 -3.83 -6.62
CA ASP A 183 -16.52 -2.81 -7.07
C ASP A 183 -17.87 -2.90 -6.36
N ALA A 184 -18.35 -4.12 -6.07
CA ALA A 184 -19.56 -4.33 -5.28
C ALA A 184 -19.41 -3.75 -3.86
N VAL A 185 -18.27 -4.01 -3.19
CA VAL A 185 -17.96 -3.43 -1.88
C VAL A 185 -17.84 -1.91 -1.96
N CYS A 186 -17.15 -1.37 -2.96
CA CYS A 186 -17.04 0.07 -3.18
C CYS A 186 -18.41 0.72 -3.36
N THR A 187 -19.33 0.07 -4.07
CA THR A 187 -20.70 0.56 -4.27
C THR A 187 -21.46 0.66 -2.96
N LEU A 188 -21.38 -0.37 -2.11
CA LEU A 188 -22.02 -0.34 -0.78
C LEU A 188 -21.41 0.74 0.13
N LEU A 189 -20.09 0.87 0.14
CA LEU A 189 -19.39 1.89 0.92
C LEU A 189 -19.77 3.29 0.47
N LEU A 190 -19.81 3.55 -0.83
CA LEU A 190 -20.21 4.85 -1.37
C LEU A 190 -21.65 5.20 -1.01
N HIS A 191 -22.59 4.26 -1.11
CA HIS A 191 -23.97 4.48 -0.67
C HIS A 191 -24.06 4.82 0.82
N GLY A 192 -23.24 4.18 1.66
CA GLY A 192 -23.17 4.48 3.10
C GLY A 192 -22.57 5.85 3.40
N LEU A 193 -21.55 6.26 2.64
CA LEU A 193 -20.84 7.53 2.82
C LEU A 193 -21.59 8.72 2.23
N GLN A 194 -22.35 8.55 1.16
CA GLN A 194 -23.00 9.65 0.45
C GLN A 194 -24.13 10.29 1.25
N THR A 195 -24.29 11.60 1.07
CA THR A 195 -25.43 12.34 1.61
C THR A 195 -26.71 11.82 0.97
N ARG A 196 -27.68 11.36 1.78
CA ARG A 196 -29.00 11.03 1.24
C ARG A 196 -29.72 12.34 0.92
N PRO A 197 -30.35 12.47 -0.26
CA PRO A 197 -31.23 13.60 -0.49
C PRO A 197 -32.33 13.55 0.57
N THR A 198 -32.45 14.63 1.34
CA THR A 198 -33.56 14.82 2.26
C THR A 198 -34.82 14.86 1.40
N THR A 199 -35.66 13.82 1.46
CA THR A 199 -37.00 13.88 0.84
C THR A 199 -37.70 15.10 1.44
N PRO A 200 -38.14 16.09 0.63
CA PRO A 200 -38.87 17.24 1.16
C PRO A 200 -40.11 16.71 1.90
N ASP A 201 -40.28 17.12 3.16
CA ASP A 201 -41.47 16.79 3.94
C ASP A 201 -42.65 17.48 3.26
N LEU A 202 -43.38 16.75 2.40
CA LEU A 202 -44.66 17.19 1.85
C LEU A 202 -45.70 17.14 2.97
N ARG A 203 -45.53 17.95 4.01
CA ARG A 203 -46.62 18.25 4.93
C ARG A 203 -47.58 19.18 4.22
N HIS A 204 -48.69 18.57 3.84
CA HIS A 204 -49.95 19.17 3.46
C HIS A 204 -50.25 20.45 4.25
N ASP A 205 -50.13 21.59 3.58
CA ASP A 205 -51.01 22.73 3.86
C ASP A 205 -52.40 22.32 3.40
N HIS A 206 -53.23 21.86 4.33
CA HIS A 206 -54.68 21.82 4.14
C HIS A 206 -55.26 23.11 4.77
N PRO A 207 -56.16 23.81 4.04
CA PRO A 207 -56.56 25.18 4.33
C PRO A 207 -57.46 25.33 5.56
#